data_AF-A0A7H1BL79-F1
#
_entry.id   AF-A0A7H1BL79-F1
#
_cell.length_a   1.000
_cell.length_b   1.000
_cell.length_c   1.000
_cell.angle_alpha   90.00
_cell.angle_beta   90.00
_cell.angle_gamma   90.00
#
_symmetry.space_group_name_H-M   'P 1'
#
loop_
_entity.id
_entity.type
_entity.pdbx_description
1 polymer ?
#
loop_
_entity_poly.entity_id
_entity_poly.type
_entity_poly.pdbx_seq_one_letter_code
_entity_poly.pdbx_strand_id
1 'polypeptide(L)'
;MTTYSASYQGDQWEIRKVSLDPETMTPETVLMEPDAIAGPTIHWPDGTTSYVLAFKGGPSSWTIADEAETAIAALEAIQSGEEIGKELLQAYTRGVRQLEMRLTALKEELLLYARESGPSGKARLTFRELGDELRQHHTTVAERHQRIVDGDTADWRRWVTHSTDRAALYANGGEPPRPPEPQREHETGVFDSDEPGKILARCRCGWSGPVGTNTVTASRQGKDHERNPLGV
;
A
#
# COMPACT_ATOMS: atom_id res chain seq x y z
N MET A 1 20.04 9.84 37.88
CA MET A 1 21.10 9.53 36.89
C MET A 1 20.34 9.16 35.62
N THR A 2 20.34 10.01 34.60
CA THR A 2 19.52 9.79 33.41
C THR A 2 20.10 8.63 32.60
N THR A 3 19.33 7.57 32.43
CA THR A 3 19.74 6.39 31.68
C THR A 3 19.53 6.71 30.19
N TYR A 4 20.57 6.56 29.37
CA TYR A 4 20.49 6.73 27.92
C TYR A 4 20.85 5.43 27.23
N SER A 5 20.28 5.17 26.06
CA SER A 5 20.73 4.05 25.24
C SER A 5 22.10 4.37 24.62
N ALA A 6 23.15 3.70 25.09
CA ALA A 6 24.52 3.93 24.64
C ALA A 6 24.76 3.55 23.15
N SER A 7 23.86 2.80 22.52
CA SER A 7 24.01 2.25 21.17
C SER A 7 23.04 2.82 20.13
N TYR A 8 22.14 3.74 20.50
CA TYR A 8 21.14 4.31 19.60
C TYR A 8 21.57 5.68 19.06
N GLN A 9 21.59 5.83 17.73
CA GLN A 9 22.03 7.04 17.02
C GLN A 9 20.88 7.98 16.59
N GLY A 10 19.63 7.70 16.97
CA GLY A 10 18.47 8.57 16.71
C GLY A 10 18.23 9.60 17.81
N ASP A 11 17.06 10.26 17.77
CA ASP A 11 16.62 11.17 18.83
C ASP A 11 16.68 10.45 20.19
N GLN A 12 17.41 11.03 21.14
CA GLN A 12 17.54 10.51 22.49
C GLN A 12 16.47 11.14 23.38
N TRP A 13 15.63 10.30 23.96
CA TRP A 13 14.52 10.70 24.81
C TRP A 13 14.89 10.49 26.27
N GLU A 14 14.60 11.48 27.12
CA GLU A 14 14.53 11.28 28.57
C GLU A 14 13.18 10.66 28.89
N ILE A 15 13.18 9.45 29.48
CA ILE A 15 11.95 8.71 29.75
C ILE A 15 11.90 8.32 31.22
N ARG A 16 10.81 8.70 31.88
CA ARG A 16 10.55 8.48 33.30
C ARG A 16 9.07 8.27 33.55
N LYS A 17 8.70 7.44 34.53
CA LYS A 17 7.31 7.39 35.02
C LYS A 17 7.12 8.55 36.00
N VAL A 18 6.11 9.37 35.77
CA VAL A 18 5.78 10.53 36.62
C VAL A 18 4.34 10.43 37.11
N SER A 19 4.08 10.97 38.30
CA SER A 19 2.72 11.34 38.67
C SER A 19 2.36 12.63 37.94
N LEU A 20 1.13 12.70 37.44
CA LEU A 20 0.58 13.92 36.88
C LEU A 20 -0.33 14.57 37.92
N ASP A 21 -0.25 15.88 38.03
CA ASP A 21 -1.28 16.68 38.72
C ASP A 21 -2.62 16.45 37.99
N PRO A 22 -3.67 16.00 38.69
CA PRO A 22 -4.95 15.67 38.08
C PRO A 22 -5.70 16.88 37.50
N GLU A 23 -5.42 18.10 37.95
CA GLU A 23 -6.05 19.33 37.43
C GLU A 23 -5.28 19.91 36.24
N THR A 24 -3.94 19.86 36.27
CA THR A 24 -3.10 20.51 35.25
C THR A 24 -2.49 19.56 34.22
N MET A 25 -2.53 18.24 34.47
CA MET A 25 -1.88 17.20 33.69
C MET A 25 -0.37 17.43 33.53
N THR A 26 0.25 18.19 34.44
CA THR A 26 1.69 18.45 34.44
C THR A 26 2.43 17.47 35.33
N PRO A 27 3.69 17.12 35.03
CA PRO A 27 4.48 16.24 35.87
C PRO A 27 4.73 16.84 37.25
N GLU A 28 4.28 16.16 38.30
CA GLU A 28 4.43 16.62 39.69
C GLU A 28 5.62 15.92 40.37
N THR A 29 5.73 14.60 40.27
CA THR A 29 6.79 13.81 40.92
C THR A 29 7.27 12.67 40.02
N VAL A 30 8.57 12.41 40.01
CA VAL A 30 9.13 11.21 39.36
C VAL A 30 8.86 9.99 40.24
N LEU A 31 8.09 9.04 39.72
CA LEU A 31 7.75 7.80 40.41
C LEU A 31 8.84 6.74 40.22
N MET A 32 9.42 6.68 39.02
CA MET A 32 10.37 5.64 38.66
C MET A 32 11.26 6.05 37.50
N GLU A 33 12.54 5.70 37.62
CA GLU A 33 13.54 5.80 36.57
C GLU A 33 13.83 4.39 36.01
N PRO A 34 14.19 4.26 34.73
CA PRO A 34 14.50 2.97 34.12
C PRO A 34 15.88 2.47 34.54
N ASP A 35 15.98 1.17 34.82
CA ASP A 35 17.24 0.51 35.16
C ASP A 35 18.14 0.33 33.93
N ALA A 36 17.53 0.13 32.76
CA ALA A 36 18.24 -0.01 31.49
C ALA A 36 17.40 0.48 30.31
N ILE A 37 18.09 1.05 29.32
CA ILE A 37 17.50 1.44 28.02
C ILE A 37 18.30 0.79 26.89
N ALA A 38 17.64 -0.05 26.11
CA ALA A 38 18.19 -0.77 24.96
C ALA A 38 17.44 -0.40 23.69
N GLY A 39 17.91 0.64 22.99
CA GLY A 39 17.22 1.22 21.85
C GLY A 39 15.83 1.73 22.24
N PRO A 40 14.75 1.27 21.58
CA PRO A 40 13.37 1.64 21.91
C PRO A 40 12.82 0.92 23.15
N THR A 41 13.54 -0.06 23.70
CA THR A 41 13.10 -0.86 24.84
C THR A 41 13.61 -0.28 26.15
N ILE A 42 12.72 -0.19 27.13
CA ILE A 42 12.96 0.36 28.47
C ILE A 42 12.65 -0.73 29.49
N HIS A 43 13.61 -1.02 30.36
CA HIS A 43 13.44 -1.97 31.44
C HIS A 43 13.28 -1.24 32.77
N TRP A 44 12.20 -1.55 33.48
CA TRP A 44 11.82 -0.91 34.73
C TRP A 44 12.19 -1.78 35.94
N PRO A 45 12.49 -1.16 37.10
CA PRO A 45 12.79 -1.89 38.34
C PRO A 45 11.72 -2.86 38.82
N ASP A 46 10.46 -2.65 38.44
CA ASP A 46 9.32 -3.50 38.79
C ASP A 46 9.20 -4.76 37.89
N GLY A 47 10.13 -4.96 36.96
CA GLY A 47 10.11 -6.05 35.99
C GLY A 47 9.30 -5.74 34.73
N THR A 48 8.60 -4.60 34.68
CA THR A 48 7.89 -4.15 33.48
C THR A 48 8.90 -3.81 32.38
N THR A 49 8.52 -4.05 31.13
CA THR A 49 9.25 -3.55 29.97
C THR A 49 8.33 -2.66 29.15
N SER A 50 8.79 -1.48 28.74
CA SER A 50 8.07 -0.63 27.80
C SER A 50 8.82 -0.55 26.49
N TYR A 51 8.09 -0.39 25.39
CA TYR A 51 8.67 -0.20 24.06
C TYR A 51 8.12 1.10 23.47
N VAL A 52 9.00 2.01 23.07
CA VAL A 52 8.60 3.29 22.47
C VAL A 52 8.51 3.14 20.96
N LEU A 53 7.31 3.31 20.45
CA LEU A 53 7.05 3.46 19.02
C LEU A 53 6.92 4.95 18.68
N ALA A 54 7.90 5.49 17.95
CA ALA A 54 7.86 6.84 17.44
C ALA A 54 7.47 6.83 15.95
N PHE A 55 6.30 7.36 15.63
CA PHE A 55 5.83 7.47 14.24
C PHE A 55 5.77 8.93 13.80
N LYS A 56 6.26 9.21 12.58
CA LYS A 56 5.99 10.48 11.88
C LYS A 56 4.67 10.46 11.11
N GLY A 57 3.94 9.34 11.16
CA GLY A 57 2.71 9.10 10.41
C GLY A 57 1.48 9.76 11.04
N GLY A 58 0.42 9.85 10.25
CA GLY A 58 -0.89 10.33 10.70
C GLY A 58 -1.72 9.26 11.42
N PRO A 59 -3.05 9.45 11.53
CA PRO A 59 -3.96 8.56 12.26
C PRO A 59 -3.85 7.06 11.91
N SER A 60 -3.47 6.72 10.67
CA SER A 60 -3.28 5.34 10.23
C SER A 60 -2.19 4.58 11.00
N SER A 61 -1.10 5.25 11.40
CA SER A 61 -0.03 4.59 12.17
C SER A 61 -0.47 4.25 13.59
N TRP A 62 -1.28 5.11 14.20
CA TRP A 62 -1.87 4.87 15.52
C TRP A 62 -2.84 3.69 15.51
N THR A 63 -3.65 3.54 14.46
CA THR A 63 -4.58 2.40 14.36
C THR A 63 -3.87 1.04 14.41
N ILE A 64 -2.72 0.87 13.74
CA ILE A 64 -1.97 -0.39 13.82
C ILE A 64 -1.43 -0.61 15.23
N ALA A 65 -0.97 0.45 15.89
CA ALA A 65 -0.43 0.35 17.24
C ALA A 65 -1.51 -0.12 18.23
N ASP A 66 -2.70 0.47 18.19
CA ASP A 66 -3.84 0.09 19.06
C ASP A 66 -4.28 -1.37 18.80
N GLU A 67 -4.35 -1.78 17.53
CA GLU A 67 -4.72 -3.14 17.13
C GLU A 67 -3.63 -4.16 17.56
N ALA A 68 -2.36 -3.79 17.47
CA ALA A 68 -1.23 -4.60 17.93
C ALA A 68 -1.18 -4.72 19.46
N GLU A 69 -1.45 -3.63 20.19
CA GLU A 69 -1.57 -3.63 21.64
C GLU A 69 -2.67 -4.62 22.09
N THR A 70 -3.82 -4.60 21.43
CA THR A 70 -4.91 -5.56 21.69
C THR A 70 -4.47 -7.00 21.45
N ALA A 71 -3.67 -7.26 20.40
CA ALA A 71 -3.14 -8.59 20.11
C ALA A 71 -2.09 -9.06 21.14
N ILE A 72 -1.25 -8.14 21.64
CA ILE A 72 -0.27 -8.41 22.71
C ILE A 72 -1.01 -8.73 24.01
N ALA A 73 -2.00 -7.93 24.41
CA ALA A 73 -2.81 -8.18 25.60
C ALA A 73 -3.52 -9.55 25.53
N ALA A 74 -4.01 -9.92 24.34
CA ALA A 74 -4.59 -11.25 24.11
C ALA A 74 -3.56 -12.38 24.29
N LEU A 75 -2.33 -12.21 23.79
CA LEU A 75 -1.24 -13.16 23.97
C LEU A 75 -0.88 -13.33 25.45
N GLU A 76 -0.73 -12.22 26.17
CA GLU A 76 -0.40 -12.22 27.59
C GLU A 76 -1.48 -12.88 28.44
N ALA A 77 -2.76 -12.60 28.16
CA ALA A 77 -3.88 -13.25 28.84
C ALA A 77 -3.92 -14.77 28.59
N ILE A 78 -3.55 -15.23 27.38
CA ILE A 78 -3.45 -16.67 27.09
C ILE A 78 -2.27 -17.28 27.85
N GLN A 79 -1.13 -16.58 27.91
CA GLN A 79 0.08 -17.05 28.58
C GLN A 79 -0.04 -17.08 30.10
N SER A 80 -0.82 -16.16 30.70
CA SER A 80 -1.08 -16.16 32.14
C SER A 80 -1.92 -17.36 32.59
N GLY A 81 -2.73 -17.91 31.68
CA GLY A 81 -3.62 -19.05 31.95
C GLY A 81 -4.89 -18.68 32.73
N GLU A 82 -5.16 -17.38 32.93
CA GLU A 82 -6.39 -16.89 33.55
C GLU A 82 -7.60 -17.07 32.63
N GLU A 83 -8.80 -17.22 33.21
CA GLU A 83 -10.02 -17.34 32.42
C GLU A 83 -10.38 -16.02 31.73
N ILE A 84 -10.37 -16.02 30.40
CA ILE A 84 -10.75 -14.85 29.60
C ILE A 84 -12.28 -14.76 29.52
N GLY A 85 -12.85 -13.76 30.21
CA GLY A 85 -14.28 -13.47 30.15
C GLY A 85 -14.77 -13.17 28.73
N LYS A 86 -16.06 -13.43 28.48
CA LYS A 86 -16.69 -13.31 27.14
C LYS A 86 -16.44 -11.96 26.45
N GLU A 87 -16.59 -10.85 27.17
CA GLU A 87 -16.45 -9.50 26.60
C GLU A 87 -15.02 -9.24 26.13
N LEU A 88 -14.03 -9.61 26.95
CA LEU A 88 -12.61 -9.53 26.60
C LEU A 88 -12.27 -10.45 25.44
N LEU A 89 -12.77 -11.69 25.44
CA LEU A 89 -12.55 -12.61 24.33
C LEU A 89 -13.09 -12.06 23.00
N GLN A 90 -14.26 -11.41 23.02
CA GLN A 90 -14.82 -10.74 21.85
C GLN A 90 -13.97 -9.55 21.41
N ALA A 91 -13.47 -8.75 22.35
CA ALA A 91 -12.59 -7.62 22.06
C ALA A 91 -11.27 -8.10 21.42
N TYR A 92 -10.61 -9.09 22.02
CA TYR A 92 -9.39 -9.71 21.49
C TYR A 92 -9.59 -10.29 20.10
N THR A 93 -10.67 -11.05 19.90
CA THR A 93 -10.96 -11.66 18.59
C THR A 93 -11.17 -10.59 17.52
N ARG A 94 -11.86 -9.49 17.85
CA ARG A 94 -12.07 -8.37 16.92
C ARG A 94 -10.75 -7.66 16.60
N GLY A 95 -9.96 -7.32 17.62
CA GLY A 95 -8.69 -6.62 17.45
C GLY A 95 -7.69 -7.42 16.62
N VAL A 96 -7.50 -8.71 16.93
CA VAL A 96 -6.61 -9.59 16.15
C VAL A 96 -7.06 -9.69 14.69
N ARG A 97 -8.37 -9.84 14.45
CA ARG A 97 -8.91 -9.87 13.08
C ARG A 97 -8.65 -8.55 12.34
N GLN A 98 -8.85 -7.40 12.99
CA GLN A 98 -8.58 -6.10 12.39
C GLN A 98 -7.11 -5.96 12.01
N LEU A 99 -6.20 -6.32 12.93
CA LEU A 99 -4.76 -6.34 12.67
C LEU A 99 -4.40 -7.24 11.49
N GLU A 100 -4.95 -8.45 11.43
CA GLU A 100 -4.75 -9.38 10.32
C GLU A 100 -5.18 -8.78 8.98
N MET A 101 -6.35 -8.11 8.95
CA MET A 101 -6.85 -7.43 7.76
C MET A 101 -5.90 -6.30 7.32
N ARG A 102 -5.35 -5.53 8.26
CA ARG A 102 -4.36 -4.46 7.97
C ARG A 102 -3.07 -5.02 7.41
N LEU A 103 -2.51 -6.03 8.07
CA LEU A 103 -1.27 -6.68 7.65
C LEU A 103 -1.44 -7.37 6.30
N THR A 104 -2.62 -7.94 6.03
CA THR A 104 -2.95 -8.52 4.72
C THR A 104 -2.98 -7.45 3.63
N ALA A 105 -3.66 -6.33 3.86
CA ALA A 105 -3.69 -5.23 2.91
C ALA A 105 -2.29 -4.64 2.65
N LEU A 106 -1.48 -4.47 3.71
CA LEU A 106 -0.10 -4.01 3.58
C LEU A 106 0.76 -5.00 2.79
N LYS A 107 0.64 -6.30 3.08
CA LYS A 107 1.36 -7.36 2.36
C LYS A 107 1.02 -7.38 0.88
N GLU A 108 -0.25 -7.22 0.52
CA GLU A 108 -0.67 -7.17 -0.88
C GLU A 108 -0.16 -5.91 -1.59
N GLU A 109 -0.17 -4.76 -0.91
CA GLU A 109 0.39 -3.53 -1.48
C GLU A 109 1.91 -3.63 -1.66
N LEU A 110 2.63 -4.27 -0.73
CA LEU A 110 4.06 -4.57 -0.88
C LEU A 110 4.32 -5.54 -2.04
N LEU A 111 3.45 -6.54 -2.23
CA LEU A 111 3.53 -7.46 -3.36
C LEU A 111 3.37 -6.73 -4.70
N LEU A 112 2.38 -5.82 -4.82
CA LEU A 112 2.20 -4.98 -5.99
C LEU A 112 3.45 -4.11 -6.23
N TYR A 113 3.90 -3.39 -5.20
CA TYR A 113 5.06 -2.52 -5.29
C TYR A 113 6.35 -3.26 -5.72
N ALA A 114 6.54 -4.49 -5.21
CA ALA A 114 7.66 -5.34 -5.59
C ALA A 114 7.64 -5.75 -7.07
N ARG A 115 6.45 -5.82 -7.68
CA ARG A 115 6.26 -6.24 -9.08
C ARG A 115 6.20 -5.08 -10.07
N GLU A 116 5.97 -3.85 -9.59
CA GLU A 116 6.13 -2.63 -10.38
C GLU A 116 7.58 -2.47 -10.90
N SER A 117 7.74 -1.80 -12.05
CA SER A 117 9.05 -1.48 -12.60
C SER A 117 9.86 -0.60 -11.65
N GLY A 118 11.04 -1.08 -11.29
CA GLY A 118 12.05 -0.33 -10.55
C GLY A 118 12.90 0.56 -11.46
N PRO A 119 13.97 1.17 -10.92
CA PRO A 119 14.83 2.10 -11.66
C PRO A 119 15.49 1.50 -12.91
N SER A 120 15.66 0.18 -12.96
CA SER A 120 16.22 -0.56 -14.10
C SER A 120 15.17 -0.94 -15.17
N GLY A 121 13.90 -0.54 -15.00
CA GLY A 121 12.78 -0.91 -15.87
C GLY A 121 12.23 -2.33 -15.62
N LYS A 122 12.96 -3.18 -14.87
CA LYS A 122 12.51 -4.51 -14.44
C LYS A 122 11.76 -4.42 -13.12
N ALA A 123 10.94 -5.43 -12.81
CA ALA A 123 10.33 -5.57 -11.50
C ALA A 123 11.39 -5.54 -10.38
N ARG A 124 11.06 -4.94 -9.23
CA ARG A 124 11.98 -4.80 -8.09
C ARG A 124 12.38 -6.15 -7.49
N LEU A 125 11.44 -7.10 -7.42
CA LEU A 125 11.67 -8.49 -7.01
C LEU A 125 11.00 -9.45 -7.99
N THR A 126 11.64 -10.58 -8.25
CA THR A 126 11.06 -11.71 -9.00
C THR A 126 10.04 -12.47 -8.15
N PHE A 127 9.15 -13.23 -8.79
CA PHE A 127 8.21 -14.11 -8.05
C PHE A 127 8.90 -15.21 -7.26
N ARG A 128 10.12 -15.59 -7.65
CA ARG A 128 10.92 -16.56 -6.90
C ARG A 128 11.42 -15.98 -5.59
N GLU A 129 12.02 -14.79 -5.64
CA GLU A 129 12.46 -14.06 -4.44
C GLU A 129 11.28 -13.77 -3.51
N LEU A 130 10.14 -13.34 -4.06
CA LEU A 130 8.92 -13.13 -3.28
C LEU A 130 8.37 -14.43 -2.67
N GLY A 131 8.47 -15.56 -3.39
CA GLY A 131 8.11 -16.87 -2.86
C GLY A 131 8.98 -17.28 -1.67
N ASP A 132 10.29 -17.03 -1.76
CA ASP A 132 11.24 -17.31 -0.69
C ASP A 132 10.94 -16.45 0.56
N GLU A 133 10.72 -15.13 0.40
CA GLU A 133 10.38 -14.21 1.50
C GLU A 133 9.03 -14.55 2.16
N LEU A 134 8.01 -14.85 1.36
CA LEU A 134 6.67 -15.17 1.86
C LEU A 134 6.53 -16.62 2.33
N ARG A 135 7.57 -17.45 2.15
CA ARG A 135 7.54 -18.91 2.37
C ARG A 135 6.39 -19.58 1.61
N GLN A 136 6.18 -19.17 0.36
CA GLN A 136 5.13 -19.67 -0.53
C GLN A 136 5.75 -20.09 -1.87
N HIS A 137 5.12 -21.04 -2.56
CA HIS A 137 5.58 -21.38 -3.90
C HIS A 137 5.37 -20.17 -4.84
N HIS A 138 6.37 -19.86 -5.66
CA HIS A 138 6.36 -18.68 -6.54
C HIS A 138 5.15 -18.61 -7.49
N THR A 139 4.58 -19.75 -7.89
CA THR A 139 3.34 -19.77 -8.69
C THR A 139 2.14 -19.28 -7.90
N THR A 140 2.01 -19.65 -6.63
CA THR A 140 0.95 -19.16 -5.74
C THR A 140 1.07 -17.65 -5.54
N VAL A 141 2.30 -17.14 -5.43
CA VAL A 141 2.54 -15.69 -5.36
C VAL A 141 2.14 -15.00 -6.66
N ALA A 142 2.46 -15.59 -7.81
CA ALA A 142 2.09 -15.05 -9.13
C ALA A 142 0.57 -15.05 -9.35
N GLU A 143 -0.12 -16.14 -9.00
CA GLU A 143 -1.59 -16.25 -9.05
C GLU A 143 -2.26 -15.21 -8.15
N ARG A 144 -1.77 -15.05 -6.91
CA ARG A 144 -2.27 -14.03 -5.99
C ARG A 144 -2.05 -12.64 -6.54
N HIS A 145 -0.84 -12.34 -7.04
CA HIS A 145 -0.57 -11.06 -7.67
C HIS A 145 -1.53 -10.78 -8.83
N GLN A 146 -1.76 -11.77 -9.71
CA GLN A 146 -2.67 -11.61 -10.83
C GLN A 146 -4.09 -11.33 -10.37
N ARG A 147 -4.62 -12.03 -9.36
CA ARG A 147 -5.94 -11.76 -8.79
C ARG A 147 -6.08 -10.32 -8.28
N ILE A 148 -5.07 -9.83 -7.55
CA ILE A 148 -5.05 -8.46 -7.02
C ILE A 148 -5.06 -7.45 -8.17
N VAL A 149 -4.27 -7.71 -9.22
CA VAL A 149 -4.32 -6.91 -10.45
C VAL A 149 -5.72 -6.98 -11.03
N ASP A 150 -6.34 -8.14 -11.18
CA ASP A 150 -7.69 -8.31 -11.74
C ASP A 150 -8.83 -7.71 -10.88
N GLY A 151 -8.51 -7.11 -9.72
CA GLY A 151 -9.44 -6.34 -8.90
C GLY A 151 -9.85 -7.02 -7.61
N ASP A 152 -9.33 -8.20 -7.34
CA ASP A 152 -9.53 -8.93 -6.09
C ASP A 152 -8.50 -8.46 -5.05
N THR A 153 -8.63 -7.19 -4.66
CA THR A 153 -7.77 -6.53 -3.68
C THR A 153 -8.32 -6.69 -2.26
N ALA A 154 -7.45 -6.76 -1.25
CA ALA A 154 -7.88 -6.71 0.15
C ALA A 154 -8.76 -5.48 0.47
N ASP A 155 -9.81 -5.70 1.27
CA ASP A 155 -10.81 -4.70 1.67
C ASP A 155 -10.20 -3.38 2.17
N TRP A 156 -9.06 -3.47 2.87
CA TRP A 156 -8.41 -2.32 3.51
C TRP A 156 -7.28 -1.70 2.69
N ARG A 157 -7.13 -2.07 1.42
CA ARG A 157 -6.10 -1.49 0.54
C ARG A 157 -6.17 0.04 0.49
N ARG A 158 -7.39 0.62 0.41
CA ARG A 158 -7.59 2.08 0.38
C ARG A 158 -7.07 2.80 1.62
N TRP A 159 -7.01 2.12 2.76
CA TRP A 159 -6.41 2.70 3.95
C TRP A 159 -4.88 2.70 3.88
N VAL A 160 -4.26 1.67 3.30
CA VAL A 160 -2.79 1.60 3.11
C VAL A 160 -2.34 2.72 2.18
N THR A 161 -3.10 2.95 1.10
CA THR A 161 -2.77 3.94 0.08
C THR A 161 -3.39 5.32 0.33
N HIS A 162 -4.02 5.51 1.50
CA HIS A 162 -4.74 6.74 1.82
C HIS A 162 -3.84 7.98 1.71
N SER A 163 -4.36 9.03 1.06
CA SER A 163 -3.63 10.30 0.84
C SER A 163 -2.33 10.14 0.05
N THR A 164 -2.25 9.13 -0.83
CA THR A 164 -1.13 8.95 -1.76
C THR A 164 -1.64 8.76 -3.18
N ASP A 165 -0.79 9.06 -4.16
CA ASP A 165 -1.07 8.80 -5.59
C ASP A 165 -1.33 7.32 -5.87
N ARG A 166 -0.86 6.42 -4.98
CA ARG A 166 -1.09 4.97 -5.09
C ARG A 166 -2.55 4.58 -4.95
N ALA A 167 -3.39 5.42 -4.34
CA ALA A 167 -4.83 5.17 -4.21
C ALA A 167 -5.54 5.06 -5.57
N ALA A 168 -5.02 5.74 -6.59
CA ALA A 168 -5.55 5.68 -7.96
C ALA A 168 -5.08 4.43 -8.72
N LEU A 169 -3.95 3.83 -8.32
CA LEU A 169 -3.44 2.60 -8.93
C LEU A 169 -4.37 1.43 -8.57
N TYR A 170 -4.69 0.58 -9.54
CA TYR A 170 -5.42 -0.68 -9.32
C TYR A 170 -6.84 -0.51 -8.73
N ALA A 171 -7.45 0.67 -8.83
CA ALA A 171 -8.77 0.96 -8.26
C ALA A 171 -9.94 0.27 -9.00
N ASN A 172 -9.72 -0.19 -10.24
CA ASN A 172 -10.75 -0.76 -11.14
C ASN A 172 -10.32 -2.10 -11.80
N GLY A 173 -9.58 -2.95 -11.09
CA GLY A 173 -9.18 -4.25 -11.67
C GLY A 173 -8.04 -4.17 -12.68
N GLY A 174 -6.99 -3.44 -12.33
CA GLY A 174 -5.65 -3.83 -12.81
C GLY A 174 -4.97 -2.88 -13.75
N GLU A 175 -5.67 -1.91 -14.30
CA GLU A 175 -4.98 -0.85 -15.03
C GLU A 175 -4.37 0.13 -14.02
N PRO A 176 -3.03 0.24 -13.93
CA PRO A 176 -2.43 1.47 -13.44
C PRO A 176 -2.97 2.63 -14.30
N PRO A 177 -3.14 3.85 -13.76
CA PRO A 177 -3.47 5.01 -14.56
C PRO A 177 -2.45 5.04 -15.71
N ARG A 178 -2.96 4.98 -16.95
CA ARG A 178 -2.11 5.10 -18.12
C ARG A 178 -1.23 6.33 -17.89
N PRO A 179 0.10 6.23 -18.06
CA PRO A 179 0.90 7.44 -18.17
C PRO A 179 0.20 8.32 -19.21
N PRO A 180 0.03 9.64 -18.96
CA PRO A 180 -0.73 10.49 -19.86
C PRO A 180 -0.25 10.22 -21.28
N GLU A 181 -1.13 9.66 -22.10
CA GLU A 181 -0.78 9.34 -23.48
C GLU A 181 -0.27 10.66 -24.06
N PRO A 182 0.94 10.68 -24.66
CA PRO A 182 1.38 11.89 -25.36
C PRO A 182 0.24 12.24 -26.32
N GLN A 183 -0.24 13.49 -26.26
CA GLN A 183 -1.35 13.92 -27.11
C GLN A 183 -1.00 13.56 -28.56
N ARG A 184 -1.58 12.47 -29.05
CA ARG A 184 -1.40 12.05 -30.43
C ARG A 184 -2.30 12.97 -31.22
N GLU A 185 -1.73 14.08 -31.68
CA GLU A 185 -2.38 15.04 -32.58
C GLU A 185 -2.95 14.33 -33.81
N HIS A 186 -2.33 13.20 -34.19
CA HIS A 186 -2.72 12.36 -35.32
C HIS A 186 -2.98 10.91 -34.88
N GLU A 187 -4.17 10.65 -34.34
CA GLU A 187 -4.71 9.31 -34.13
C GLU A 187 -5.83 9.04 -35.13
N THR A 188 -5.77 7.91 -35.84
CA THR A 188 -6.74 7.55 -36.88
C THR A 188 -7.62 6.36 -36.47
N GLY A 189 -8.90 6.45 -36.81
CA GLY A 189 -9.88 5.37 -36.69
C GLY A 189 -10.57 5.10 -38.03
N VAL A 190 -11.20 3.93 -38.16
CA VAL A 190 -12.03 3.58 -39.31
C VAL A 190 -13.50 3.76 -38.93
N PHE A 191 -14.24 4.48 -39.77
CA PHE A 191 -15.63 4.87 -39.53
C PHE A 191 -16.48 4.54 -40.75
N ASP A 192 -17.77 4.31 -40.52
CA ASP A 192 -18.75 4.27 -41.60
C ASP A 192 -18.82 5.65 -42.28
N SER A 193 -18.94 5.62 -43.60
CA SER A 193 -19.19 6.82 -44.39
C SER A 193 -20.69 7.04 -44.55
N ASP A 194 -21.07 8.22 -45.05
CA ASP A 194 -22.47 8.52 -45.38
C ASP A 194 -22.98 7.69 -46.58
N GLU A 195 -22.08 7.07 -47.35
CA GLU A 195 -22.45 6.09 -48.38
C GLU A 195 -22.71 4.70 -47.74
N PRO A 196 -23.88 4.08 -48.00
CA PRO A 196 -24.22 2.78 -47.44
C PRO A 196 -23.20 1.69 -47.79
N GLY A 197 -22.71 0.98 -46.76
CA GLY A 197 -21.75 -0.13 -46.93
C GLY A 197 -20.32 0.33 -47.25
N LYS A 198 -20.02 1.61 -47.06
CA LYS A 198 -18.71 2.21 -47.27
C LYS A 198 -18.15 2.76 -45.97
N ILE A 199 -16.83 2.76 -45.89
CA ILE A 199 -16.06 3.15 -44.72
C ILE A 199 -14.91 4.06 -45.15
N LEU A 200 -14.42 4.88 -44.23
CA LEU A 200 -13.23 5.70 -44.42
C LEU A 200 -12.38 5.77 -43.15
N ALA A 201 -11.12 6.16 -43.29
CA ALA A 201 -10.29 6.54 -42.16
C ALA A 201 -10.51 8.00 -41.79
N ARG A 202 -10.63 8.32 -40.50
CA ARG A 202 -10.65 9.71 -40.01
C ARG A 202 -9.60 9.89 -38.93
N CYS A 203 -8.95 11.04 -38.94
CA CYS A 203 -7.95 11.45 -37.97
C CYS A 203 -8.51 12.53 -37.05
N ARG A 204 -8.03 12.59 -35.80
CA ARG A 204 -8.38 13.66 -34.86
C ARG A 204 -8.03 15.06 -35.35
N CYS A 205 -7.04 15.20 -36.22
CA CYS A 205 -6.67 16.49 -36.83
C CYS A 205 -7.68 17.00 -37.89
N GLY A 206 -8.76 16.27 -38.15
CA GLY A 206 -9.77 16.61 -39.16
C GLY A 206 -9.51 16.02 -40.55
N TRP A 207 -8.41 15.28 -40.74
CA TRP A 207 -8.16 14.55 -41.99
C TRP A 207 -9.12 13.38 -42.18
N SER A 208 -9.57 13.19 -43.41
CA SER A 208 -10.38 12.05 -43.84
C SER A 208 -9.78 11.40 -45.08
N GLY A 209 -9.57 10.08 -45.03
CA GLY A 209 -9.12 9.29 -46.16
C GLY A 209 -10.24 8.99 -47.17
N PRO A 210 -9.88 8.43 -48.34
CA PRO A 210 -10.84 8.03 -49.36
C PRO A 210 -11.88 7.04 -48.86
N VAL A 211 -13.11 7.18 -49.32
CA VAL A 211 -14.23 6.27 -49.05
C VAL A 211 -14.03 4.96 -49.82
N GLY A 212 -14.19 3.82 -49.15
CA GLY A 212 -14.01 2.48 -49.74
C GLY A 212 -14.88 1.42 -49.06
N THR A 213 -14.77 0.16 -49.47
CA THR A 213 -15.55 -0.96 -48.88
C THR A 213 -14.71 -1.88 -47.98
N ASN A 214 -13.42 -1.57 -47.76
CA ASN A 214 -12.47 -2.49 -47.14
C ASN A 214 -11.76 -1.89 -45.92
N THR A 215 -12.03 -2.44 -44.74
CA THR A 215 -11.52 -2.00 -43.44
C THR A 215 -10.01 -2.04 -43.34
N VAL A 216 -9.37 -3.00 -44.01
CA VAL A 216 -7.91 -3.12 -44.06
C VAL A 216 -7.31 -1.96 -44.87
N THR A 217 -7.96 -1.57 -45.97
CA THR A 217 -7.48 -0.46 -46.81
C THR A 217 -7.63 0.88 -46.10
N ALA A 218 -8.79 1.14 -45.49
CA ALA A 218 -9.02 2.33 -44.68
C ALA A 218 -8.03 2.38 -43.49
N SER A 219 -7.85 1.28 -42.77
CA SER A 219 -6.90 1.22 -41.66
C SER A 219 -5.46 1.51 -42.11
N ARG A 220 -5.03 0.98 -43.26
CA ARG A 220 -3.70 1.27 -43.83
C ARG A 220 -3.54 2.76 -44.15
N GLN A 221 -4.52 3.39 -44.79
CA GLN A 221 -4.49 4.82 -45.08
C GLN A 221 -4.41 5.67 -43.80
N GLY A 222 -5.16 5.29 -42.76
CA GLY A 222 -5.06 5.92 -41.44
C GLY A 222 -3.65 5.80 -40.88
N LYS A 223 -3.07 4.59 -40.88
CA LYS A 223 -1.69 4.37 -40.41
C LYS A 223 -0.64 5.09 -41.24
N ASP A 224 -0.86 5.28 -42.53
CA ASP A 224 0.04 6.07 -43.38
C ASP A 224 -0.05 7.57 -43.04
N HIS A 225 -1.25 8.08 -42.77
CA HIS A 225 -1.45 9.46 -42.30
C HIS A 225 -0.86 9.69 -40.89
N GLU A 226 -1.01 8.75 -39.96
CA GLU A 226 -0.36 8.82 -38.63
C GLU A 226 1.18 8.90 -38.75
N ARG A 227 1.76 8.26 -39.77
CA ARG A 227 3.21 8.29 -40.03
C ARG A 227 3.65 9.56 -40.75
N ASN A 228 2.78 10.18 -41.55
CA ASN A 228 3.07 11.40 -42.29
C ASN A 228 1.85 12.36 -42.33
N PRO A 229 1.61 13.12 -41.24
CA PRO A 229 0.39 13.92 -41.11
C PRO A 229 0.29 15.13 -42.07
N LEU A 230 1.43 15.60 -42.57
CA LEU A 230 1.57 16.74 -43.46
C LEU A 230 1.74 16.34 -44.94
N GLY A 231 1.43 15.09 -45.30
CA GLY A 231 1.73 14.54 -46.62
C GLY A 231 1.36 15.47 -47.78
N VAL A 232 2.34 15.76 -48.64
CA VAL A 232 2.14 16.35 -49.97
C VAL A 232 1.16 15.51 -50.78
#